data_AF-A0A5E4M0F8-F1
#
_entry.id   AF-A0A5E4M0F8-F1
#
_cell.length_a   1.000
_cell.length_b   1.000
_cell.length_c   1.000
_cell.angle_alpha   90.00
_cell.angle_beta   90.00
_cell.angle_gamma   90.00
#
_symmetry.space_group_name_H-M   'P 1'
#
loop_
_entity.id
_entity.type
_entity.pdbx_description
1 polymer ?
#
loop_
_entity_poly.entity_id
_entity_poly.type
_entity_poly.pdbx_seq_one_letter_code
_entity_poly.pdbx_strand_id
1 'polypeptide(L)'
;MAVDVALNESCRLITGCLKNAPVEQLYILSGIAPPSIRRSTQADWERTKIASDPRYPMYGITPQLSRLKSRKSFMNHTKAILSTHPETERTTRWRKEISSTSSWVPNESLPPGHNETWPVWRTLNRFRTGIGRTKDNLIKWGLLDSADTLCLCGKEQTATHHKMHS
;
A
#
# COMPACT_ATOMS: atom_id res chain seq x y z
N MET A 1 -11.42 -2.75 -10.38
CA MET A 1 -12.02 -2.18 -9.16
C MET A 1 -12.33 -3.25 -8.12
N ALA A 2 -13.10 -4.30 -8.44
CA ALA A 2 -13.40 -5.38 -7.48
C ALA A 2 -12.14 -6.09 -6.90
N VAL A 3 -11.13 -6.35 -7.75
CA VAL A 3 -9.87 -6.99 -7.32
C VAL A 3 -9.10 -6.13 -6.31
N ASP A 4 -9.09 -4.81 -6.50
CA ASP A 4 -8.38 -3.89 -5.61
C ASP A 4 -9.08 -3.80 -4.24
N VAL A 5 -10.41 -3.89 -4.21
CA VAL A 5 -11.19 -3.96 -2.95
C VAL A 5 -10.87 -5.24 -2.18
N ALA A 6 -10.88 -6.40 -2.85
CA ALA A 6 -10.54 -7.67 -2.22
C ALA A 6 -9.11 -7.70 -1.67
N LEU A 7 -8.16 -7.09 -2.41
CA LEU A 7 -6.79 -6.93 -1.93
C LEU A 7 -6.72 -6.02 -0.70
N ASN A 8 -7.41 -4.88 -0.71
CA ASN A 8 -7.43 -3.96 0.42
C ASN A 8 -7.95 -4.65 1.70
N GLU A 9 -9.04 -5.40 1.59
CA GLU A 9 -9.58 -6.17 2.72
C GLU A 9 -8.62 -7.27 3.18
N SER A 10 -7.96 -7.96 2.24
CA SER A 10 -6.93 -8.95 2.57
C SER A 10 -5.75 -8.30 3.31
N CYS A 11 -5.27 -7.14 2.85
CA CYS A 11 -4.22 -6.38 3.51
C CYS A 11 -4.65 -5.96 4.92
N ARG A 12 -5.91 -5.55 5.14
CA ARG A 12 -6.43 -5.26 6.48
C ARG A 12 -6.42 -6.48 7.38
N LEU A 13 -6.81 -7.65 6.86
CA LEU A 13 -6.83 -8.89 7.63
C LEU A 13 -5.43 -9.33 8.06
N ILE A 14 -4.43 -9.28 7.17
CA ILE A 14 -3.05 -9.71 7.50
C ILE A 14 -2.29 -8.67 8.35
N THR A 15 -2.64 -7.39 8.25
CA THR A 15 -2.00 -6.34 9.06
C THR A 15 -2.72 -6.12 10.39
N GLY A 16 -3.98 -6.54 10.50
CA GLY A 16 -4.82 -6.33 11.68
C GLY A 16 -5.31 -4.88 11.86
N CYS A 17 -5.13 -4.06 10.82
CA CYS A 17 -5.59 -2.67 10.77
C CYS A 17 -7.13 -2.58 10.72
N LEU A 18 -7.66 -1.50 11.27
CA LEU A 18 -9.10 -1.23 11.25
C LEU A 18 -9.54 -0.68 9.88
N LYS A 19 -10.84 -0.70 9.59
CA LYS A 19 -11.41 -0.27 8.29
C LYS A 19 -11.13 1.19 7.94
N ASN A 20 -10.99 2.05 8.94
CA ASN A 20 -10.66 3.46 8.76
C ASN A 20 -9.16 3.73 8.58
N ALA A 21 -8.30 2.71 8.62
CA ALA A 21 -6.88 2.89 8.29
C ALA A 21 -6.71 3.31 6.82
N PRO A 22 -5.88 4.33 6.52
CA PRO A 22 -5.58 4.76 5.15
C PRO A 22 -5.04 3.61 4.29
N VAL A 23 -5.53 3.51 3.06
CA VAL A 23 -5.16 2.42 2.13
C VAL A 23 -3.65 2.42 1.84
N GLU A 24 -3.04 3.60 1.71
CA GLU A 24 -1.60 3.74 1.48
C GLU A 24 -0.77 3.08 2.58
N GLN A 25 -1.18 3.23 3.84
CA GLN A 25 -0.49 2.63 4.98
C GLN A 25 -0.67 1.12 5.02
N LEU A 26 -1.81 0.58 4.54
CA LEU A 26 -2.00 -0.87 4.46
C LEU A 26 -0.93 -1.52 3.59
N TYR A 27 -0.67 -0.93 2.42
CA TYR A 27 0.31 -1.45 1.48
C TYR A 27 1.72 -1.46 2.06
N ILE A 28 2.12 -0.39 2.75
CA ILE A 28 3.41 -0.30 3.46
C ILE A 28 3.51 -1.41 4.52
N LEU A 29 2.48 -1.58 5.34
CA LEU A 29 2.49 -2.57 6.42
C LEU A 29 2.42 -4.01 5.92
N SER A 30 1.78 -4.23 4.78
CA SER A 30 1.75 -5.53 4.09
C SER A 30 3.03 -5.83 3.30
N GLY A 31 3.96 -4.86 3.18
CA GLY A 31 5.21 -5.03 2.46
C GLY A 31 5.02 -5.24 0.95
N ILE A 32 3.97 -4.68 0.35
CA ILE A 32 3.72 -4.79 -1.10
C ILE A 32 3.32 -3.43 -1.69
N ALA A 33 3.78 -3.15 -2.91
CA ALA A 33 3.39 -1.93 -3.61
C ALA A 33 1.90 -1.91 -3.99
N PRO A 34 1.26 -0.72 -4.09
CA PRO A 34 -0.11 -0.57 -4.57
C PRO A 34 -0.35 -1.24 -5.94
N PRO A 35 -1.56 -1.75 -6.21
CA PRO A 35 -1.88 -2.45 -7.46
C PRO A 35 -1.65 -1.62 -8.72
N SER A 36 -1.92 -0.32 -8.69
CA SER A 36 -1.64 0.61 -9.79
C SER A 36 -0.17 0.58 -10.19
N ILE A 37 0.73 0.68 -9.21
CA ILE A 37 2.18 0.67 -9.40
C ILE A 37 2.62 -0.71 -9.90
N ARG A 38 2.19 -1.79 -9.24
CA ARG A 38 2.51 -3.17 -9.67
C ARG A 38 2.13 -3.43 -11.12
N ARG A 39 0.89 -3.08 -11.52
CA ARG A 39 0.39 -3.28 -12.88
C ARG A 39 1.14 -2.43 -13.91
N SER A 40 1.35 -1.14 -13.61
CA SER A 40 2.04 -0.24 -14.54
C SER A 40 3.50 -0.65 -14.75
N THR A 41 4.23 -0.99 -13.68
CA THR A 41 5.61 -1.46 -13.77
C THR A 41 5.71 -2.78 -14.54
N GLN A 42 4.77 -3.72 -14.33
CA GLN A 42 4.76 -4.96 -15.10
C GLN A 42 4.49 -4.71 -16.59
N ALA A 43 3.55 -3.82 -16.91
CA ALA A 43 3.25 -3.46 -18.31
C ALA A 43 4.47 -2.82 -18.99
N ASP A 44 5.17 -1.92 -18.29
CA ASP A 44 6.40 -1.30 -18.77
C ASP A 44 7.54 -2.32 -18.95
N TRP A 45 7.60 -3.32 -18.08
CA TRP A 45 8.57 -4.42 -18.22
C TRP A 45 8.28 -5.32 -19.43
N GLU A 46 7.01 -5.65 -19.68
CA GLU A 46 6.63 -6.34 -20.92
C GLU A 46 7.00 -5.51 -22.15
N ARG A 47 6.84 -4.18 -22.09
CA ARG A 47 7.29 -3.27 -23.16
C ARG A 47 8.80 -3.32 -23.35
N THR A 48 9.59 -3.42 -22.28
CA THR A 48 11.04 -3.63 -22.35
C THR A 48 11.37 -4.92 -23.09
N LYS A 49 10.74 -6.05 -22.71
CA LYS A 49 10.97 -7.34 -23.37
C LYS A 49 10.67 -7.29 -24.88
N ILE A 50 9.54 -6.68 -25.26
CA ILE A 50 9.17 -6.46 -26.67
C ILE A 50 10.25 -5.67 -27.42
N ALA A 51 10.89 -4.70 -26.77
CA ALA A 51 11.90 -3.85 -27.39
C ALA A 51 13.29 -4.49 -27.42
N SER A 52 13.63 -5.33 -26.44
CA SER A 52 14.99 -5.83 -26.23
C SER A 52 15.22 -7.26 -26.71
N ASP A 53 14.20 -8.13 -26.68
CA ASP A 53 14.35 -9.56 -26.94
C ASP A 53 13.84 -9.95 -28.34
N PRO A 54 14.74 -10.33 -29.28
CA PRO A 54 14.37 -10.79 -30.62
C PRO A 54 13.47 -12.02 -30.65
N ARG A 55 13.43 -12.83 -29.59
CA ARG A 55 12.58 -14.01 -29.48
C ARG A 55 11.15 -13.67 -29.07
N TYR A 56 10.91 -12.45 -28.62
CA TYR A 56 9.58 -12.03 -28.21
C TYR A 56 8.67 -11.96 -29.45
N PRO A 57 7.44 -12.54 -29.43
CA PRO A 57 6.59 -12.60 -30.62
C PRO A 57 6.24 -11.24 -31.24
N MET A 58 6.30 -10.18 -30.45
CA MET A 58 6.03 -8.81 -30.86
C MET A 58 7.30 -7.98 -31.14
N TYR A 59 8.48 -8.59 -31.13
CA TYR A 59 9.73 -7.89 -31.42
C TYR A 59 9.72 -7.30 -32.84
N GLY A 60 10.15 -6.05 -32.97
CA GLY A 60 10.19 -5.34 -34.26
C GLY A 60 8.81 -4.92 -34.82
N ILE A 61 7.71 -5.26 -34.15
CA ILE A 61 6.36 -4.85 -34.60
C ILE A 61 6.16 -3.36 -34.31
N THR A 62 5.86 -2.59 -35.35
CA THR A 62 5.46 -1.18 -35.23
C THR A 62 3.96 -1.08 -34.89
N PRO A 63 3.59 -0.33 -33.84
CA PRO A 63 2.19 -0.17 -33.48
C PRO A 63 1.46 0.59 -34.59
N GLN A 64 0.34 0.03 -35.04
CA GLN A 64 -0.55 0.70 -35.99
C GLN A 64 -1.17 1.94 -35.34
N LEU A 65 -1.41 2.97 -36.16
CA LEU A 65 -2.11 4.16 -35.70
C LEU A 65 -3.50 3.79 -35.19
N SER A 66 -3.89 4.35 -34.04
CA SER A 66 -5.21 4.09 -33.48
C SER A 66 -6.29 4.71 -34.37
N ARG A 67 -7.12 3.87 -35.01
CA ARG A 67 -8.27 4.33 -35.80
C ARG A 67 -9.25 5.18 -34.99
N LEU A 68 -9.41 4.86 -33.70
CA LEU A 68 -10.32 5.55 -32.78
C LEU A 68 -9.56 6.09 -31.57
N LYS A 69 -9.86 7.34 -31.18
CA LYS A 69 -9.25 8.01 -30.01
C LYS A 69 -9.44 7.25 -28.69
N SER A 70 -10.52 6.47 -28.57
CA SER A 70 -10.80 5.64 -27.38
C SER A 70 -9.93 4.38 -27.29
N ARG A 71 -9.38 3.91 -28.42
CA ARG A 71 -8.54 2.69 -28.45
C ARG A 71 -7.12 3.03 -28.01
N LYS A 72 -6.88 2.80 -26.72
CA LYS A 72 -5.57 2.94 -26.08
C LYS A 72 -4.75 1.67 -26.33
N SER A 73 -3.87 1.72 -27.32
CA SER A 73 -2.92 0.62 -27.60
C SER A 73 -1.94 0.48 -26.43
N PHE A 74 -1.62 -0.76 -26.06
CA PHE A 74 -0.61 -1.08 -25.05
C PHE A 74 0.68 -0.28 -25.28
N MET A 75 1.19 -0.32 -26.53
CA MET A 75 2.46 0.33 -26.91
C MET A 75 2.46 1.85 -26.71
N ASN A 76 1.30 2.50 -26.71
CA ASN A 76 1.18 3.95 -26.52
C ASN A 76 1.09 4.35 -25.05
N HIS A 77 0.78 3.41 -24.16
CA HIS A 77 0.59 3.67 -22.73
C HIS A 77 1.67 3.07 -21.84
N THR A 78 2.56 2.27 -22.40
CA THR A 78 3.72 1.71 -21.70
C THR A 78 5.02 2.35 -22.15
N LYS A 79 5.99 2.41 -21.24
CA LYS A 79 7.35 2.88 -21.51
C LYS A 79 8.34 1.77 -21.20
N ALA A 80 9.34 1.57 -22.06
CA ALA A 80 10.40 0.63 -21.74
C ALA A 80 11.20 1.14 -20.52
N ILE A 81 11.40 0.26 -19.55
CA ILE A 81 12.31 0.47 -18.43
C ILE A 81 13.73 0.25 -18.96
N LEU A 82 14.52 1.33 -19.03
CA LEU A 82 15.82 1.34 -19.72
C LEU A 82 17.01 0.99 -18.81
N SER A 83 16.93 1.31 -17.52
CA SER A 83 18.13 1.37 -16.66
C SER A 83 18.04 0.51 -15.39
N THR A 84 16.89 -0.07 -15.08
CA THR A 84 16.64 -0.72 -13.78
C THR A 84 15.80 -1.99 -13.94
N HIS A 85 15.97 -2.93 -13.00
CA HIS A 85 15.10 -4.10 -12.88
C HIS A 85 13.67 -3.64 -12.48
N PRO A 86 12.60 -4.33 -12.91
CA PRO A 86 11.21 -3.94 -12.57
C PRO A 86 10.96 -3.75 -11.08
N GLU A 87 11.63 -4.49 -10.19
CA GLU A 87 11.48 -4.34 -8.73
C GLU A 87 11.97 -2.98 -8.22
N THR A 88 13.14 -2.54 -8.70
CA THR A 88 13.73 -1.25 -8.36
C THR A 88 12.86 -0.11 -8.89
N GLU A 89 12.37 -0.23 -10.12
CA GLU A 89 11.46 0.75 -10.72
C GLU A 89 10.15 0.85 -9.92
N ARG A 90 9.59 -0.28 -9.51
CA ARG A 90 8.37 -0.35 -8.71
C ARG A 90 8.52 0.38 -7.38
N THR A 91 9.60 0.07 -6.66
CA THR A 91 9.91 0.70 -5.37
C THR A 91 10.17 2.19 -5.52
N THR A 92 10.82 2.60 -6.62
CA THR A 92 11.08 4.02 -6.93
C THR A 92 9.79 4.78 -7.18
N ARG A 93 8.88 4.24 -8.00
CA ARG A 93 7.54 4.81 -8.21
C ARG A 93 6.75 4.90 -6.91
N TRP A 94 6.81 3.84 -6.10
CA TRP A 94 6.09 3.79 -4.84
C TRP A 94 6.58 4.83 -3.83
N ARG A 95 7.90 5.01 -3.70
CA ARG A 95 8.49 6.09 -2.88
C ARG A 95 8.07 7.47 -3.37
N LYS A 96 8.02 7.68 -4.68
CA LYS A 96 7.61 8.96 -5.27
C LYS A 96 6.13 9.28 -5.03
N GLU A 97 5.26 8.28 -5.01
CA GLU A 97 3.82 8.45 -4.77
C GLU A 97 3.53 8.79 -3.30
N ILE A 98 4.27 8.20 -2.36
CA ILE A 98 4.00 8.31 -0.91
C ILE A 98 4.81 9.40 -0.20
N SER A 99 5.85 9.96 -0.84
CA SER A 99 6.79 10.91 -0.20
C SER A 99 6.13 12.15 0.41
N SER A 100 4.94 12.54 -0.06
CA SER A 100 4.16 13.65 0.50
C SER A 100 3.20 13.26 1.63
N THR A 101 2.82 11.98 1.73
CA THR A 101 1.68 11.53 2.55
C THR A 101 2.12 10.72 3.77
N SER A 102 3.27 10.06 3.72
CA SER A 102 3.75 9.22 4.82
C SER A 102 5.21 9.50 5.13
N SER A 103 5.54 9.51 6.42
CA SER A 103 6.93 9.51 6.92
C SER A 103 7.60 8.15 6.80
N TRP A 104 6.84 7.10 6.47
CA TRP A 104 7.39 5.75 6.28
C TRP A 104 8.00 5.60 4.89
N VAL A 105 9.20 5.03 4.84
CA VAL A 105 9.83 4.62 3.58
C VAL A 105 9.19 3.32 3.12
N PRO A 106 8.45 3.30 1.99
CA PRO A 106 7.89 2.06 1.48
C PRO A 106 8.99 1.11 1.02
N ASN A 107 8.80 -0.17 1.33
CA ASN A 107 9.67 -1.26 0.90
C ASN A 107 8.86 -2.54 0.69
N GLU A 108 9.34 -3.43 -0.17
CA GLU A 108 8.72 -4.74 -0.41
C GLU A 108 9.14 -5.77 0.63
N SER A 109 9.09 -5.37 1.89
CA SER A 109 9.43 -6.19 3.04
C SER A 109 8.47 -5.85 4.16
N LEU A 110 8.13 -6.84 4.98
CA LEU A 110 7.33 -6.57 6.16
C LEU A 110 8.09 -5.65 7.13
N PRO A 111 7.41 -4.71 7.81
CA PRO A 111 8.04 -3.87 8.81
C PRO A 111 8.57 -4.70 10.00
N PRO A 112 9.41 -4.10 10.86
CA PRO A 112 9.92 -4.76 12.06
C PRO A 112 8.81 -5.37 12.93
N GLY A 113 9.10 -6.42 13.69
CA GLY A 113 8.10 -7.08 14.53
C GLY A 113 7.09 -7.95 13.77
N HIS A 114 7.32 -8.26 12.49
CA HIS A 114 6.51 -9.22 11.73
C HIS A 114 6.67 -10.67 12.22
N ASN A 115 7.76 -10.98 12.91
CA ASN A 115 8.00 -12.27 13.55
C ASN A 115 7.32 -12.40 14.93
N GLU A 116 6.70 -11.32 15.42
CA GLU A 116 6.00 -11.34 16.70
C GLU A 116 4.69 -12.12 16.61
N THR A 117 4.16 -12.49 17.76
CA THR A 117 2.84 -13.13 17.84
C THR A 117 1.75 -12.23 17.23
N TRP A 118 0.70 -12.85 16.68
CA TRP A 118 -0.42 -12.13 16.05
C TRP A 118 -0.99 -10.97 16.88
N PRO A 119 -1.25 -11.12 18.21
CA PRO A 119 -1.72 -10.02 19.03
C PRO A 119 -0.76 -8.82 19.08
N VAL A 120 0.55 -9.07 19.16
CA VAL A 120 1.60 -8.04 19.20
C VAL A 120 1.71 -7.37 17.84
N TRP A 121 1.82 -8.16 16.76
CA TRP A 121 1.88 -7.67 15.38
C TRP A 121 0.71 -6.74 15.02
N ARG A 122 -0.52 -7.18 15.31
CA ARG A 122 -1.74 -6.38 15.11
C ARG A 122 -1.70 -5.07 15.88
N THR A 123 -1.23 -5.10 17.13
CA THR A 123 -1.17 -3.91 17.98
C THR A 123 -0.11 -2.94 17.46
N LEU A 124 1.07 -3.42 17.06
CA LEU A 124 2.11 -2.64 16.40
C LEU A 124 1.60 -1.94 15.14
N ASN A 125 0.88 -2.65 14.27
CA ASN A 125 0.34 -2.05 13.04
C ASN A 125 -0.72 -0.98 13.30
N ARG A 126 -1.58 -1.18 14.31
CA ARG A 126 -2.51 -0.14 14.77
C ARG A 126 -1.78 1.09 15.30
N PHE A 127 -0.67 0.91 16.02
CA PHE A 127 0.17 2.03 16.45
C PHE A 127 0.81 2.79 15.29
N ARG A 128 1.29 2.06 14.27
CA ARG A 128 1.91 2.65 13.07
C ARG A 128 0.92 3.50 12.29
N THR A 129 -0.33 3.02 12.16
CA THR A 129 -1.39 3.76 11.49
C THR A 129 -2.00 4.87 12.35
N GLY A 130 -1.70 4.91 13.66
CA GLY A 130 -2.35 5.83 14.61
C GLY A 130 -3.82 5.51 14.85
N ILE A 131 -4.29 4.35 14.41
CA ILE A 131 -5.70 3.96 14.42
C ILE A 131 -5.86 2.66 15.19
N GLY A 132 -6.35 2.78 16.42
CA GLY A 132 -6.61 1.68 17.34
C GLY A 132 -7.94 1.81 18.05
N ARG A 133 -8.31 0.78 18.82
CA ARG A 133 -9.49 0.81 19.69
C ARG A 133 -9.16 1.50 21.01
N THR A 134 -8.98 2.81 20.96
CA THR A 134 -8.79 3.64 22.16
C THR A 134 -10.13 4.20 22.63
N LYS A 135 -10.30 4.51 23.92
CA LYS A 135 -11.56 5.10 24.43
C LYS A 135 -11.99 6.33 23.62
N ASP A 136 -11.06 7.22 23.27
CA ASP A 136 -11.32 8.37 22.41
C ASP A 136 -11.93 7.98 21.05
N ASN A 137 -11.35 6.99 20.35
CA ASN A 137 -11.87 6.50 19.08
C ASN A 137 -13.22 5.80 19.23
N LEU A 138 -13.42 5.04 20.32
CA LEU A 138 -14.67 4.34 20.57
C LEU A 138 -15.83 5.31 20.85
N ILE A 139 -15.58 6.41 21.57
CA ILE A 139 -16.56 7.49 21.75
C ILE A 139 -16.84 8.18 20.41
N LYS A 140 -15.80 8.51 19.63
CA LYS A 140 -15.97 9.09 18.28
C LYS A 140 -16.77 8.20 17.33
N TRP A 141 -16.74 6.88 17.53
CA TRP A 141 -17.54 5.92 16.76
C TRP A 141 -18.91 5.62 17.36
N GLY A 142 -19.27 6.25 18.49
CA GLY A 142 -20.55 6.04 19.18
C GLY A 142 -20.69 4.65 19.79
N LEU A 143 -19.58 3.99 20.14
CA LEU A 143 -19.56 2.65 20.75
C LEU A 143 -19.44 2.69 22.28
N LEU A 144 -19.19 3.85 22.86
CA LEU A 144 -19.15 4.11 24.30
C LEU A 144 -19.99 5.35 24.59
N ASP A 145 -20.95 5.23 25.50
CA ASP A 145 -21.79 6.33 25.97
C ASP A 145 -21.16 7.11 27.13
N SER A 146 -20.06 6.59 27.72
CA SER A 146 -19.39 7.22 28.85
C SER A 146 -18.44 8.33 28.40
N ALA A 147 -18.50 9.49 29.06
CA ALA A 147 -17.52 10.57 28.91
C ALA A 147 -16.11 10.22 29.44
N ASP A 148 -15.93 9.03 30.03
CA ASP A 148 -14.63 8.59 30.53
C ASP A 148 -13.70 8.18 29.36
N THR A 149 -12.89 9.15 28.92
CA THR A 149 -11.78 8.95 27.98
C THR A 149 -10.50 8.50 28.69
N LEU A 150 -10.47 8.36 30.02
CA LEU A 150 -9.22 8.25 30.77
C LEU A 150 -8.64 6.83 30.77
N CYS A 151 -7.32 6.76 30.68
CA CYS A 151 -6.52 5.57 30.94
C CYS A 151 -6.38 5.36 32.46
N LEU A 152 -5.93 4.17 32.88
CA LEU A 152 -5.65 3.85 34.28
C LEU A 152 -4.63 4.80 34.94
N CYS A 153 -3.78 5.44 34.13
CA CYS A 153 -2.84 6.46 34.61
C CYS A 153 -3.45 7.88 34.71
N GLY A 154 -4.76 8.04 34.48
CA GLY A 154 -5.49 9.31 34.58
C GLY A 154 -5.35 10.27 33.39
N LYS A 155 -4.72 9.86 32.28
CA LYS A 155 -4.62 10.67 31.04
C LYS A 155 -5.60 10.17 29.99
N GLU A 156 -6.03 11.03 29.07
CA GLU A 156 -6.90 10.62 27.96
C GLU A 156 -6.25 9.50 27.13
N GLN A 157 -6.97 8.40 26.97
CA GLN A 157 -6.57 7.26 26.17
C GLN A 157 -6.78 7.57 24.68
N THR A 158 -5.83 8.31 24.13
CA THR A 158 -5.66 8.58 22.71
C THR A 158 -4.70 7.58 22.07
N ALA A 159 -4.63 7.56 20.74
CA ALA A 159 -3.70 6.69 20.00
C ALA A 159 -2.23 7.02 20.29
N THR A 160 -1.91 8.25 20.70
CA THR A 160 -0.57 8.66 21.15
C THR A 160 -0.32 8.25 22.61
N HIS A 161 -1.32 8.38 23.48
CA HIS A 161 -1.20 7.97 24.88
C HIS A 161 -1.01 6.46 25.05
N HIS A 162 -1.67 5.65 24.22
CA HIS A 162 -1.49 4.20 24.22
C HIS A 162 -0.05 3.77 23.83
N LYS A 163 0.75 4.64 23.18
CA LYS A 163 2.16 4.37 22.85
C LYS A 163 3.11 4.45 24.07
N MET A 164 2.66 5.02 25.19
CA MET A 164 3.51 5.27 26.38
C MET A 164 3.45 4.16 27.45
N HIS A 165 2.52 3.20 27.33
CA HIS A 165 2.25 2.18 28.35
C HIS A 165 2.26 0.73 27.80
N SER A 166 2.99 0.47 26.71
CA SER A 166 3.18 -0.86 26.12
C SER A 166 4.60 -1.34 26.26
#